data_AF-A0A925E299-F1
#
_entry.id   AF-A0A925E299-F1
#
_cell.length_a   1.000
_cell.length_b   1.000
_cell.length_c   1.000
_cell.angle_alpha   90.00
_cell.angle_beta   90.00
_cell.angle_gamma   90.00
#
_symmetry.space_group_name_H-M   'P 1'
#
loop_
_entity.id
_entity.type
_entity.pdbx_description
1 polymer ?
#
loop_
_entity_poly.entity_id
_entity_poly.type
_entity_poly.pdbx_seq_one_letter_code
_entity_poly.pdbx_strand_id
1 'polypeptide(L)'
;MKRFAVFCVLALTACATKYQDMGMAGGVAAQQMTKDTYRIVSRGNGYTAPTVVQDYTMLKAAETTKRHGGTHFIVVDASDASRTDQLVLPGSATSTLIGNQVHTTYSPATAHAIFKPGQDAYIRVVTVAAGATPPAGAVSADEIISFVGPRVERG
;
A
#
# COMPACT_ATOMS: atom_id res chain seq x y z
N MET A 1 29.93 27.74 -1.77
CA MET A 1 28.50 27.79 -1.39
C MET A 1 27.53 27.24 -2.46
N LYS A 2 27.98 26.47 -3.47
CA LYS A 2 27.12 25.93 -4.55
C LYS A 2 26.85 24.41 -4.49
N ARG A 3 27.28 23.72 -3.42
CA ARG A 3 27.17 22.25 -3.29
C ARG A 3 26.00 21.76 -2.42
N PHE A 4 25.32 22.66 -1.70
CA PHE A 4 24.18 22.29 -0.84
C PHE A 4 22.83 22.21 -1.59
N ALA A 5 22.73 22.76 -2.81
CA ALA A 5 21.47 22.78 -3.55
C ALA A 5 21.08 21.43 -4.21
N VAL A 6 22.03 20.50 -4.34
CA VAL A 6 21.79 19.21 -5.01
C VAL A 6 21.16 18.18 -4.05
N PHE A 7 21.30 18.36 -2.73
CA PHE A 7 20.80 17.38 -1.75
C PHE A 7 19.28 17.46 -1.52
N CYS A 8 18.65 18.62 -1.76
CA CYS A 8 17.20 18.80 -1.58
C CYS A 8 16.35 18.25 -2.75
N VAL A 9 16.94 18.00 -3.92
CA VAL A 9 16.19 17.50 -5.10
C VAL A 9 16.00 15.97 -5.06
N LEU A 10 16.87 15.23 -4.36
CA LEU A 10 16.79 13.77 -4.24
C LEU A 10 15.80 13.26 -3.17
N ALA A 11 15.23 14.14 -2.34
CA ALA A 11 14.32 13.76 -1.26
C ALA A 11 12.83 13.72 -1.68
N LEU A 12 12.52 14.00 -2.95
CA LEU A 12 11.14 14.17 -3.44
C LEU A 12 10.58 12.94 -4.17
N THR A 13 11.35 11.87 -4.35
CA THR A 13 10.96 10.75 -5.23
C THR A 13 10.24 9.58 -4.56
N ALA A 14 9.90 9.62 -3.27
CA ALA A 14 9.21 8.49 -2.63
C ALA A 14 8.15 8.91 -1.61
N CYS A 15 7.13 9.65 -2.04
CA CYS A 15 5.93 9.84 -1.21
C CYS A 15 5.03 8.60 -1.21
N ALA A 16 5.21 7.65 -2.13
CA ALA A 16 4.47 6.39 -2.15
C ALA A 16 4.98 5.43 -1.06
N THR A 17 4.07 4.65 -0.48
CA THR A 17 4.43 3.55 0.43
C THR A 17 5.31 2.54 -0.31
N LYS A 18 6.49 2.25 0.24
CA LYS A 18 7.40 1.22 -0.24
C LYS A 18 7.00 -0.18 0.23
N TYR A 19 7.56 -1.21 -0.39
CA TYR A 19 7.44 -2.60 0.05
C TYR A 19 8.29 -2.80 1.31
N GLN A 20 7.61 -2.84 2.46
CA GLN A 20 8.19 -3.02 3.79
C GLN A 20 7.14 -3.64 4.71
N ASP A 21 7.54 -4.05 5.91
CA ASP A 21 6.58 -4.52 6.91
C ASP A 21 5.60 -3.40 7.31
N MET A 22 4.40 -3.80 7.76
CA MET A 22 3.31 -2.88 8.06
C MET A 22 3.71 -1.81 9.08
N GLY A 23 3.54 -0.53 8.71
CA GLY A 23 3.78 0.62 9.60
C GLY A 23 2.73 1.73 9.43
N MET A 24 2.98 2.90 10.03
CA MET A 24 2.02 4.01 10.02
C MET A 24 1.72 4.56 8.61
N ALA A 25 2.72 4.53 7.71
CA ALA A 25 2.58 4.95 6.32
C ALA A 25 2.05 3.83 5.39
N GLY A 26 1.64 2.69 5.95
CA GLY A 26 1.29 1.48 5.21
C GLY A 26 2.43 0.47 5.17
N GLY A 27 2.29 -0.53 4.30
CA GLY A 27 3.21 -1.65 4.16
C GLY A 27 2.45 -2.94 3.89
N VAL A 28 3.14 -4.06 4.08
CA VAL A 28 2.59 -5.41 3.91
C VAL A 28 2.82 -6.29 5.11
N ALA A 29 1.85 -7.12 5.44
CA ALA A 29 1.96 -8.14 6.46
C ALA A 29 1.34 -9.46 6.00
N ALA A 30 1.83 -10.55 6.56
CA ALA A 30 1.21 -11.87 6.45
C ALA A 30 0.83 -12.34 7.85
N GLN A 31 -0.40 -12.80 8.01
CA GLN A 31 -0.94 -13.31 9.26
C GLN A 31 -1.37 -14.75 9.06
N GLN A 32 -0.92 -15.67 9.91
CA GLN A 32 -1.33 -17.06 9.84
C GLN A 32 -2.77 -17.22 10.35
N MET A 33 -3.65 -17.77 9.52
CA MET A 33 -5.08 -17.97 9.85
C MET A 33 -5.36 -19.43 10.21
N THR A 34 -4.71 -20.36 9.50
CA THR A 34 -4.76 -21.81 9.78
C THR A 34 -3.36 -22.39 9.63
N LYS A 35 -3.23 -23.73 9.68
CA LYS A 35 -1.95 -24.41 9.45
C LYS A 35 -1.34 -24.08 8.07
N ASP A 36 -2.18 -23.89 7.06
CA ASP A 36 -1.79 -23.73 5.65
C ASP A 36 -2.33 -22.45 5.01
N THR A 37 -3.20 -21.70 5.69
CA THR A 37 -3.83 -20.49 5.17
C THR A 37 -3.31 -19.24 5.87
N TYR A 38 -3.01 -18.21 5.08
CA TYR A 38 -2.47 -16.94 5.54
C TYR A 38 -3.29 -15.79 4.96
N ARG A 39 -3.56 -14.77 5.77
CA ARG A 39 -4.10 -13.49 5.33
C ARG A 39 -2.95 -12.54 5.02
N ILE A 40 -2.88 -12.10 3.78
CA ILE A 40 -1.97 -11.04 3.34
C ILE A 40 -2.74 -9.72 3.42
N VAL A 41 -2.15 -8.76 4.12
CA VAL A 41 -2.70 -7.43 4.34
C VAL A 41 -1.74 -6.43 3.74
N SER A 42 -2.20 -5.70 2.73
CA SER A 42 -1.41 -4.68 2.02
C SER A 42 -2.09 -3.32 2.12
N ARG A 43 -1.35 -2.29 2.51
CA ARG A 43 -1.87 -0.93 2.69
C ARG A 43 -0.94 0.07 2.00
N GLY A 44 -1.49 0.84 1.07
CA GLY A 44 -0.85 2.02 0.49
C GLY A 44 -1.28 3.30 1.18
N ASN A 45 -0.53 4.38 0.95
CA ASN A 45 -0.90 5.74 1.33
C ASN A 45 -1.55 6.48 0.14
N GLY A 46 -1.81 7.78 0.30
CA GLY A 46 -2.49 8.60 -0.72
C GLY A 46 -1.72 8.82 -2.02
N TYR A 47 -0.47 8.38 -2.09
CA TYR A 47 0.41 8.49 -3.25
C TYR A 47 0.74 7.12 -3.88
N THR A 48 0.32 6.02 -3.26
CA THR A 48 0.51 4.67 -3.79
C THR A 48 -0.59 4.34 -4.78
N ALA A 49 -0.24 3.77 -5.94
CA ALA A 49 -1.24 3.29 -6.90
C ALA A 49 -1.87 1.96 -6.42
N PRO A 50 -3.16 1.69 -6.72
CA PRO A 50 -3.81 0.41 -6.37
C PRO A 50 -3.09 -0.82 -6.93
N THR A 51 -2.53 -0.71 -8.14
CA THR A 51 -1.76 -1.78 -8.78
C THR A 51 -0.49 -2.13 -8.01
N VAL A 52 0.17 -1.15 -7.38
CA VAL A 52 1.34 -1.37 -6.52
C VAL A 52 0.94 -2.16 -5.27
N VAL A 53 -0.23 -1.88 -4.69
CA VAL A 53 -0.77 -2.65 -3.55
C VAL A 53 -1.10 -4.10 -3.94
N GLN A 54 -1.56 -4.33 -5.17
CA GLN A 54 -1.79 -5.67 -5.71
C GLN A 54 -0.46 -6.43 -5.86
N ASP A 55 0.55 -5.81 -6.47
CA ASP A 55 1.90 -6.39 -6.61
C ASP A 55 2.50 -6.72 -5.24
N TYR A 56 2.34 -5.82 -4.26
CA TYR A 56 2.76 -6.01 -2.87
C TYR A 56 2.08 -7.22 -2.22
N THR A 57 0.79 -7.40 -2.46
CA THR A 57 0.02 -8.54 -1.95
C THR A 57 0.54 -9.85 -2.54
N MET A 58 0.73 -9.90 -3.86
CA MET A 58 1.20 -11.09 -4.55
C MET A 58 2.64 -11.44 -4.14
N LEU A 59 3.52 -10.46 -4.04
CA LEU A 59 4.89 -10.68 -3.62
C LEU A 59 4.97 -11.18 -2.17
N LYS A 60 4.23 -10.57 -1.24
CA LYS A 60 4.21 -11.03 0.17
C LYS A 60 3.60 -12.42 0.27
N ALA A 61 2.62 -12.75 -0.56
CA ALA A 61 2.07 -14.11 -0.65
C ALA A 61 3.13 -15.13 -1.06
N ALA A 62 3.89 -14.82 -2.12
CA ALA A 62 4.97 -15.68 -2.59
C ALA A 62 6.11 -15.83 -1.57
N GLU A 63 6.57 -14.72 -0.97
CA GLU A 63 7.59 -14.74 0.08
C GLU A 63 7.14 -15.54 1.31
N THR A 64 5.87 -15.41 1.71
CA THR A 64 5.27 -16.19 2.81
C THR A 64 5.22 -17.68 2.46
N THR A 65 4.81 -18.02 1.24
CA THR A 65 4.77 -19.39 0.74
C THR A 65 6.14 -20.05 0.82
N LYS A 66 7.18 -19.38 0.31
CA LYS A 66 8.56 -19.90 0.37
C LYS A 66 9.07 -20.04 1.80
N ARG A 67 8.76 -19.07 2.67
CA ARG A 67 9.15 -19.11 4.09
C ARG A 67 8.58 -20.32 4.82
N HIS A 68 7.40 -20.77 4.44
CA HIS A 68 6.73 -21.95 5.02
C HIS A 68 6.97 -23.25 4.25
N GLY A 69 7.95 -23.29 3.34
CA GLY A 69 8.32 -24.52 2.61
C GLY A 69 7.35 -24.90 1.47
N GLY A 70 6.44 -24.01 1.10
CA GLY A 70 5.59 -24.16 -0.08
C GLY A 70 6.32 -23.83 -1.37
N THR A 71 5.84 -24.40 -2.48
CA THR A 71 6.30 -24.04 -3.83
C THR A 71 5.28 -23.17 -4.56
N HIS A 72 4.00 -23.38 -4.26
CA HIS A 72 2.89 -22.67 -4.86
C HIS A 72 1.93 -22.16 -3.79
N PHE A 73 1.09 -21.21 -4.15
CA PHE A 73 -0.05 -20.83 -3.34
C PHE A 73 -1.30 -20.64 -4.20
N ILE A 74 -2.44 -20.83 -3.57
CA ILE A 74 -3.75 -20.57 -4.18
C ILE A 74 -4.33 -19.36 -3.48
N VAL A 75 -4.77 -18.36 -4.24
CA VAL A 75 -5.57 -17.26 -3.70
C VAL A 75 -6.98 -17.80 -3.48
N VAL A 76 -7.37 -17.91 -2.21
CA VAL A 76 -8.67 -18.42 -1.77
C VAL A 76 -9.72 -17.32 -1.89
N ASP A 77 -9.36 -16.11 -1.48
CA ASP A 77 -10.22 -14.94 -1.52
C ASP A 77 -9.36 -13.67 -1.62
N ALA A 78 -9.91 -12.63 -2.24
CA ALA A 78 -9.28 -11.31 -2.31
C ALA A 78 -10.36 -10.22 -2.26
N SER A 79 -10.18 -9.27 -1.36
CA SER A 79 -11.12 -8.18 -1.12
C SER A 79 -10.41 -6.83 -1.16
N ASP A 80 -11.08 -5.83 -1.73
CA ASP A 80 -10.64 -4.44 -1.69
C ASP A 80 -10.77 -3.91 -0.25
N ALA A 81 -9.66 -3.42 0.29
CA ALA A 81 -9.57 -2.84 1.63
C ALA A 81 -9.14 -1.36 1.57
N SER A 82 -9.42 -0.70 0.44
CA SER A 82 -9.17 0.72 0.23
C SER A 82 -10.01 1.58 1.18
N ARG A 83 -9.44 2.71 1.61
CA ARG A 83 -10.09 3.67 2.51
C ARG A 83 -9.99 5.08 1.94
N THR A 84 -10.94 5.92 2.32
CA THR A 84 -10.91 7.35 1.99
C THR A 84 -10.88 8.15 3.27
N ASP A 85 -9.80 8.89 3.48
CA ASP A 85 -9.66 9.81 4.60
C ASP A 85 -10.06 11.22 4.15
N GLN A 86 -10.53 12.05 5.07
CA GLN A 86 -10.90 13.44 4.79
C GLN A 86 -9.95 14.39 5.51
N LEU A 87 -9.27 15.23 4.74
CA LEU A 87 -8.47 16.34 5.27
C LEU A 87 -9.29 17.62 5.18
N VAL A 88 -9.60 18.22 6.33
CA VAL A 88 -10.30 19.51 6.40
C VAL A 88 -9.28 20.62 6.64
N LEU A 89 -9.15 21.54 5.69
CA LEU A 89 -8.41 22.78 5.87
C LEU A 89 -9.36 23.82 6.46
N PRO A 90 -9.09 24.33 7.68
CA PRO A 90 -9.99 25.26 8.35
C PRO A 90 -10.08 26.58 7.57
N GLY A 91 -11.29 27.14 7.53
CA GLY A 91 -11.54 28.48 7.03
C GLY A 91 -11.17 29.55 8.06
N SER A 92 -11.16 30.81 7.63
CA SER A 92 -10.99 31.97 8.51
C SER A 92 -12.01 33.04 8.18
N ALA A 93 -12.44 33.77 9.21
CA ALA A 93 -13.26 34.96 9.06
C ALA A 93 -12.60 36.09 9.85
N THR A 94 -12.26 37.19 9.19
CA THR A 94 -11.63 38.35 9.82
C THR A 94 -12.50 39.56 9.57
N SER A 95 -13.02 40.16 10.64
CA SER A 95 -13.80 41.39 10.57
C SER A 95 -12.97 42.57 11.06
N THR A 96 -12.87 43.61 10.23
CA THR A 96 -12.19 44.87 10.55
C THR A 96 -13.21 46.01 10.53
N LEU A 97 -13.17 46.87 11.53
CA LEU A 97 -13.99 48.08 11.58
C LEU A 97 -13.21 49.24 10.95
N ILE A 98 -13.79 49.91 9.94
CA ILE A 98 -13.24 51.11 9.32
C ILE A 98 -14.30 52.21 9.42
N GLY A 99 -14.08 53.18 10.30
CA GLY A 99 -15.08 54.20 10.65
C GLY A 99 -16.32 53.56 11.29
N ASN A 100 -17.48 53.74 10.64
CA ASN A 100 -18.75 53.12 11.05
C ASN A 100 -19.14 51.89 10.19
N GLN A 101 -18.22 51.34 9.38
CA GLN A 101 -18.46 50.15 8.55
C GLN A 101 -17.67 48.95 9.06
N VAL A 102 -18.29 47.77 9.03
CA VAL A 102 -17.62 46.48 9.29
C VAL A 102 -17.31 45.83 7.95
N HIS A 103 -16.06 45.46 7.73
CA HIS A 103 -15.60 44.69 6.57
C HIS A 103 -15.18 43.31 7.03
N THR A 104 -15.85 42.27 6.53
CA THR A 104 -15.54 40.88 6.85
C THR A 104 -14.92 40.20 5.65
N THR A 105 -13.69 39.71 5.78
CA THR A 105 -13.05 38.81 4.82
C THR A 105 -13.29 37.39 5.29
N TYR A 106 -13.93 36.59 4.45
CA TYR A 106 -14.25 35.19 4.74
C TYR A 106 -13.56 34.26 3.74
N SER A 107 -12.77 33.33 4.27
CA SER A 107 -12.17 32.21 3.56
C SER A 107 -12.84 30.93 4.04
N PRO A 108 -13.65 30.24 3.23
CA PRO A 108 -14.35 29.04 3.66
C PRO A 108 -13.38 27.88 3.94
N ALA A 109 -13.80 26.97 4.83
CA ALA A 109 -13.10 25.71 5.01
C ALA A 109 -13.22 24.84 3.76
N THR A 110 -12.18 24.08 3.43
CA THR A 110 -12.20 23.11 2.33
C THR A 110 -11.98 21.70 2.86
N ALA A 111 -12.67 20.72 2.26
CA ALA A 111 -12.48 19.30 2.56
C ALA A 111 -11.91 18.60 1.34
N HIS A 112 -10.83 17.84 1.53
CA HIS A 112 -10.18 17.06 0.49
C HIS A 112 -10.25 15.57 0.85
N ALA A 113 -10.75 14.75 -0.08
CA ALA A 113 -10.75 13.31 0.05
C ALA A 113 -9.38 12.75 -0.37
N ILE A 114 -8.79 11.92 0.47
CA ILE A 114 -7.53 11.22 0.23
C ILE A 114 -7.83 9.73 0.11
N PHE A 115 -7.80 9.20 -1.10
CA PHE A 115 -7.95 7.77 -1.36
C PHE A 115 -6.65 7.03 -1.02
N LYS A 116 -6.74 6.00 -0.18
CA LYS A 116 -5.61 5.15 0.24
C LYS A 116 -5.92 3.71 -0.15
N PRO A 117 -5.24 3.13 -1.16
CA PRO A 117 -5.54 1.79 -1.60
C PRO A 117 -5.17 0.74 -0.55
N GLY A 118 -5.92 -0.36 -0.54
CA GLY A 118 -5.67 -1.50 0.33
C GLY A 118 -6.20 -2.78 -0.29
N GLN A 119 -5.58 -3.91 0.06
CA GLN A 119 -6.08 -5.22 -0.34
C GLN A 119 -5.85 -6.22 0.78
N ASP A 120 -6.85 -7.06 1.03
CA ASP A 120 -6.75 -8.22 1.91
C ASP A 120 -6.97 -9.48 1.07
N ALA A 121 -6.02 -10.40 1.11
CA ALA A 121 -6.11 -11.65 0.38
C ALA A 121 -5.84 -12.84 1.30
N TYR A 122 -6.66 -13.88 1.21
CA TYR A 122 -6.40 -15.16 1.84
C TYR A 122 -5.71 -16.06 0.83
N ILE A 123 -4.55 -16.59 1.22
CA ILE A 123 -3.80 -17.55 0.42
C ILE A 123 -3.69 -18.86 1.16
N ARG A 124 -3.72 -19.96 0.43
CA ARG A 124 -3.38 -21.29 0.95
C ARG A 124 -2.07 -21.75 0.33
N VAL A 125 -1.11 -22.09 1.19
CA VAL A 125 0.20 -22.59 0.83
C VAL A 125 0.11 -24.05 0.39
N VAL A 126 0.77 -24.37 -0.73
CA VAL A 126 0.79 -25.71 -1.29
C VAL A 126 2.22 -26.10 -1.66
N THR A 127 2.60 -27.33 -1.32
CA THR A 127 3.87 -27.92 -1.75
C THR A 127 3.58 -28.92 -2.87
N VAL A 128 4.02 -28.57 -4.08
CA VAL A 128 3.95 -29.45 -5.26
C VAL A 128 5.29 -30.18 -5.39
N ALA A 129 5.24 -31.52 -5.46
CA ALA A 129 6.42 -32.35 -5.68
C ALA A 129 7.04 -32.09 -7.05
N ALA A 130 8.36 -32.26 -7.18
CA ALA A 130 9.06 -32.06 -8.45
C ALA A 130 8.47 -32.98 -9.54
N GLY A 131 8.03 -32.38 -10.65
CA GLY A 131 7.43 -33.10 -11.78
C GLY A 131 5.93 -33.39 -11.64
N ALA A 132 5.29 -33.04 -10.52
CA ALA A 132 3.84 -33.14 -10.37
C ALA A 132 3.14 -31.91 -10.96
N THR A 133 1.94 -32.10 -11.51
CA THR A 133 1.10 -30.99 -11.99
C THR A 133 0.59 -30.17 -10.80
N PRO A 134 0.76 -28.83 -10.80
CA PRO A 134 0.19 -27.98 -9.77
C PRO A 134 -1.34 -28.10 -9.74
N PRO A 135 -1.97 -27.98 -8.55
CA PRO A 135 -3.43 -27.90 -8.47
C PRO A 135 -3.98 -26.72 -9.28
N ALA A 136 -5.22 -26.85 -9.77
CA ALA A 136 -5.88 -25.77 -10.50
C ALA A 136 -5.91 -24.47 -9.66
N GLY A 137 -5.51 -23.35 -10.27
CA GLY A 137 -5.44 -22.04 -9.60
C GLY A 137 -4.22 -21.85 -8.69
N ALA A 138 -3.30 -22.81 -8.59
CA ALA A 138 -2.05 -22.65 -7.88
C ALA A 138 -1.06 -21.81 -8.72
N VAL A 139 -0.49 -20.79 -8.08
CA VAL A 139 0.49 -19.89 -8.69
C VAL A 139 1.88 -20.18 -8.11
N SER A 140 2.90 -20.23 -8.95
CA SER A 140 4.29 -20.46 -8.53
C SER A 140 4.81 -19.27 -7.73
N ALA A 141 5.31 -19.53 -6.52
CA ALA A 141 5.90 -18.48 -5.70
C ALA A 141 7.20 -17.94 -6.31
N ASP A 142 7.99 -18.80 -6.96
CA ASP A 142 9.26 -18.40 -7.58
C ASP A 142 9.05 -17.50 -8.81
N GLU A 143 8.00 -17.76 -9.60
CA GLU A 143 7.63 -16.90 -10.73
C GLU A 143 7.14 -15.52 -10.27
N ILE A 144 6.32 -15.48 -9.22
CA ILE A 144 5.86 -14.21 -8.67
C ILE A 144 7.05 -13.39 -8.14
N ILE A 145 7.97 -14.02 -7.42
CA ILE A 145 9.17 -13.33 -6.93
C ILE A 145 10.04 -12.82 -8.08
N SER A 146 10.19 -13.59 -9.17
CA SER A 146 11.03 -13.19 -10.31
C SER A 146 10.40 -12.08 -11.17
N PHE A 147 9.08 -12.10 -11.38
CA PHE A 147 8.40 -11.13 -12.26
C PHE A 147 7.82 -9.92 -11.53
N VAL A 148 7.35 -10.09 -10.30
CA VAL A 148 6.77 -9.02 -9.48
C VAL A 148 7.82 -8.38 -8.58
N GLY A 149 8.81 -9.14 -8.11
CA GLY A 149 9.89 -8.63 -7.26
C GLY A 149 10.64 -7.42 -7.83
N PRO A 150 10.96 -7.36 -9.13
CA PRO A 150 11.59 -6.18 -9.75
C PRO A 150 10.67 -4.96 -9.91
N ARG A 151 9.34 -5.13 -9.83
CA ARG A 151 8.36 -4.04 -9.97
C ARG A 151 8.14 -3.26 -8.69
N VAL A 152 8.49 -3.85 -7.55
CA VAL A 152 8.26 -3.25 -6.24
C VAL A 152 9.47 -2.43 -5.78
N GLU A 153 9.21 -1.21 -5.30
CA GLU A 153 10.22 -0.42 -4.61
C GLU A 153 10.36 -0.89 -3.17
N ARG A 154 11.53 -1.41 -2.79
CA ARG A 154 11.79 -1.90 -1.43
C ARG A 154 12.21 -0.77 -0.49
N GLY A 155 11.68 -0.84 0.74
CA GLY A 155 11.93 0.09 1.86
C GLY A 155 13.32 -0.02 2.44
#